data_AF-A0A1Q8AB46-F1
#
_entry.id   AF-A0A1Q8AB46-F1
#
_cell.length_a   1.000
_cell.length_b   1.000
_cell.length_c   1.000
_cell.angle_alpha   90.00
_cell.angle_beta   90.00
_cell.angle_gamma   90.00
#
_symmetry.space_group_name_H-M   'P 1'
#
loop_
_entity.id
_entity.type
_entity.pdbx_description
1 polymer ?
#
loop_
_entity_poly.entity_id
_entity_poly.type
_entity_poly.pdbx_seq_one_letter_code
_entity_poly.pdbx_strand_id
1 'polypeptide(L)'
;MNERDAAAVPRLVAKLGRDLEALDAPIRQWEEARERAFSTAFDRKDGPLGALMGRLPQAAAAAAGVGTGPVERVFAVFDEICDLYARSDPGTCAALREIVHEHKARGLLPGYLSHCARVLEQGGKQAWLERGLAAASIDDQRHDYRDWLMSLGDLYLSAFLRGLHPGPALKRMAERSNDLKPRGGPTPTREALERFEESAYFATSILPRLR
;
A
#
# COMPACT_ATOMS: atom_id res chain seq x y z
N MET A 1 12.47 -21.21 -20.15
CA MET A 1 12.85 -19.82 -19.80
C MET A 1 14.09 -19.50 -20.62
N ASN A 2 14.01 -18.52 -21.53
CA ASN A 2 15.08 -18.23 -22.48
C ASN A 2 16.17 -17.39 -21.76
N GLU A 3 17.46 -17.58 -22.04
CA GLU A 3 18.55 -16.88 -21.31
C GLU A 3 18.45 -15.34 -21.41
N ARG A 4 17.79 -14.83 -22.46
CA ARG A 4 17.48 -13.41 -22.62
C ARG A 4 16.46 -12.89 -21.60
N ASP A 5 15.53 -13.73 -21.15
CA ASP A 5 14.51 -13.37 -20.15
C ASP A 5 15.11 -13.35 -18.74
N ALA A 6 16.09 -14.24 -18.47
CA ALA A 6 16.77 -14.32 -17.17
C ALA A 6 17.60 -13.06 -16.86
N ALA A 7 18.20 -12.42 -17.87
CA ALA A 7 18.92 -11.16 -17.70
C ALA A 7 18.02 -9.91 -17.70
N ALA A 8 16.76 -10.03 -18.15
CA ALA A 8 15.83 -8.90 -18.23
C ALA A 8 15.23 -8.53 -16.87
N VAL A 9 14.88 -9.52 -16.03
CA VAL A 9 14.27 -9.27 -14.72
C VAL A 9 15.20 -8.48 -13.78
N PRO A 10 16.49 -8.85 -13.58
CA PRO A 10 17.39 -8.07 -12.73
C PRO A 10 17.59 -6.64 -13.21
N ARG A 11 17.64 -6.42 -14.54
CA ARG A 11 17.74 -5.06 -15.12
C ARG A 11 16.50 -4.22 -14.85
N LEU A 12 15.32 -4.85 -14.92
CA LEU A 12 14.06 -4.19 -14.61
C LEU A 12 13.96 -3.84 -13.12
N VAL A 13 14.32 -4.75 -12.22
CA VAL A 13 14.39 -4.48 -10.77
C VAL A 13 15.34 -3.30 -10.50
N ALA A 14 16.52 -3.29 -11.13
CA ALA A 14 17.47 -2.19 -10.97
C ALA A 14 16.96 -0.86 -11.56
N LYS A 15 16.19 -0.88 -12.65
CA LYS A 15 15.49 0.33 -13.16
C LYS A 15 14.52 0.85 -12.13
N LEU A 16 13.63 -0.02 -11.61
CA LEU A 16 12.60 0.37 -10.65
C LEU A 16 13.22 0.93 -9.36
N GLY A 17 14.34 0.39 -8.90
CA GLY A 17 15.11 0.97 -7.78
C GLY A 17 15.56 2.41 -8.07
N ARG A 18 16.12 2.68 -9.25
CA ARG A 18 16.50 4.06 -9.64
C ARG A 18 15.30 5.00 -9.77
N ASP A 19 14.16 4.49 -10.26
CA ASP A 19 12.94 5.29 -10.37
C ASP A 19 12.41 5.67 -8.98
N LEU A 20 12.49 4.77 -8.01
CA LEU A 20 12.15 5.05 -6.61
C LEU A 20 13.14 6.04 -5.97
N GLU A 21 14.44 5.85 -6.18
CA GLU A 21 15.49 6.75 -5.68
C GLU A 21 15.29 8.19 -6.16
N ALA A 22 14.97 8.37 -7.45
CA ALA A 22 14.68 9.68 -8.04
C ALA A 22 13.47 10.38 -7.39
N LEU A 23 12.59 9.64 -6.72
CA LEU A 23 11.41 10.15 -6.04
C LEU A 23 11.67 10.46 -4.55
N ASP A 24 12.78 10.02 -3.95
CA ASP A 24 13.04 10.18 -2.51
C ASP A 24 13.12 11.64 -2.08
N ALA A 25 13.85 12.48 -2.82
CA ALA A 25 13.96 13.91 -2.52
C ALA A 25 12.62 14.65 -2.74
N PRO A 26 11.91 14.47 -3.86
CA PRO A 26 10.56 15.02 -4.03
C PRO A 26 9.57 14.62 -2.93
N ILE A 27 9.56 13.35 -2.51
CA ILE A 27 8.68 12.87 -1.44
C ILE A 27 9.02 13.58 -0.13
N ARG A 28 10.31 13.62 0.24
CA ARG A 28 10.76 14.29 1.46
C ARG A 28 10.37 15.77 1.50
N GLN A 29 10.62 16.49 0.42
CA GLN A 29 10.29 17.92 0.34
C GLN A 29 8.78 18.16 0.48
N TRP A 30 7.96 17.29 -0.12
CA TRP A 30 6.51 17.35 -0.01
C TRP A 30 6.02 17.02 1.39
N GLU A 31 6.53 15.96 2.02
CA GLU A 31 6.23 15.60 3.42
C GLU A 31 6.58 16.75 4.37
N GLU A 32 7.76 17.35 4.23
CA GLU A 32 8.19 18.49 5.04
C GLU A 32 7.31 19.72 4.82
N ALA A 33 6.89 19.99 3.58
CA ALA A 33 5.98 21.10 3.28
C ALA A 33 4.60 20.88 3.92
N ARG A 34 4.08 19.65 3.87
CA ARG A 34 2.82 19.27 4.52
C ARG A 34 2.90 19.39 6.03
N GLU A 35 3.98 18.90 6.64
CA GLU A 35 4.20 18.99 8.08
C GLU A 35 4.33 20.45 8.52
N ARG A 36 5.08 21.29 7.78
CA ARG A 36 5.17 22.73 8.06
C ARG A 36 3.80 23.41 7.99
N ALA A 37 2.99 23.10 6.97
CA ALA A 37 1.65 23.67 6.82
C ALA A 37 0.72 23.22 7.95
N PHE A 38 0.75 21.95 8.33
CA PHE A 38 0.00 21.41 9.46
C PHE A 38 0.41 22.09 10.77
N SER A 39 1.69 22.04 11.11
CA SER A 39 2.25 22.59 12.35
C SER A 39 2.00 24.09 12.47
N THR A 40 2.04 24.86 11.38
CA THR A 40 1.71 26.30 11.39
C THR A 40 0.23 26.54 11.76
N ALA A 41 -0.66 25.67 11.32
CA ALA A 41 -2.08 25.75 11.63
C ALA A 41 -2.46 25.12 12.98
N PHE A 42 -1.53 24.35 13.59
CA PHE A 42 -1.73 23.55 14.79
C PHE A 42 -0.65 23.82 15.86
N ASP A 43 -0.53 25.07 16.32
CA ASP A 43 0.44 25.43 17.37
C ASP A 43 -0.10 25.07 18.77
N ARG A 44 0.70 24.37 19.57
CA ARG A 44 0.39 24.00 20.97
C ARG A 44 0.28 25.20 21.90
N LYS A 45 0.81 26.37 21.51
CA LYS A 45 0.67 27.62 22.27
C LYS A 45 -0.75 28.20 22.21
N ASP A 46 -1.62 27.64 21.36
CA ASP A 46 -2.93 28.21 21.07
C ASP A 46 -4.05 27.78 22.04
N GLY A 47 -3.70 27.21 23.21
CA GLY A 47 -4.63 27.05 24.33
C GLY A 47 -4.92 25.61 24.76
N PRO A 48 -5.99 25.38 25.57
CA PRO A 48 -6.30 24.08 26.14
C PRO A 48 -6.65 23.03 25.09
N LEU A 49 -6.46 21.74 25.42
CA LEU A 49 -6.58 20.60 24.49
C LEU A 49 -7.88 20.58 23.68
N GLY A 50 -9.02 20.96 24.27
CA GLY A 50 -10.31 21.03 23.57
C GLY A 50 -10.34 22.07 22.43
N ALA A 51 -9.71 23.23 22.62
CA ALA A 51 -9.59 24.25 21.58
C ALA A 51 -8.62 23.81 20.47
N LEU A 52 -7.57 23.07 20.84
CA LEU A 52 -6.63 22.49 19.90
C LEU A 52 -7.29 21.42 19.02
N MET A 53 -8.10 20.52 19.60
CA MET A 53 -8.85 19.50 18.87
C MET A 53 -9.82 20.09 17.83
N GLY A 54 -10.46 21.22 18.14
CA GLY A 54 -11.33 21.93 17.19
C GLY A 54 -10.61 22.46 15.95
N ARG A 55 -9.28 22.60 16.00
CA ARG A 55 -8.45 23.10 14.88
C ARG A 55 -7.85 21.99 14.02
N LEU A 56 -7.97 20.72 14.43
CA LEU A 56 -7.49 19.59 13.62
C LEU A 56 -8.02 19.61 12.17
N PRO A 57 -9.32 19.87 11.89
CA PRO A 57 -9.81 19.92 10.52
C PRO A 57 -9.15 21.03 9.70
N GLN A 58 -8.91 22.20 10.31
CA GLN A 58 -8.24 23.33 9.66
C GLN A 58 -6.78 23.00 9.36
N ALA A 59 -6.07 22.40 10.31
CA ALA A 59 -4.68 22.01 10.12
C ALA A 59 -4.51 20.91 9.07
N ALA A 60 -5.41 19.92 9.07
CA ALA A 60 -5.48 18.89 8.05
C ALA A 60 -5.76 19.50 6.67
N ALA A 61 -6.67 20.48 6.57
CA ALA A 61 -6.95 21.20 5.33
C ALA A 61 -5.75 22.02 4.84
N ALA A 62 -5.00 22.66 5.75
CA ALA A 62 -3.77 23.39 5.41
C ALA A 62 -2.71 22.46 4.83
N ALA A 63 -2.50 21.28 5.45
CA ALA A 63 -1.61 20.26 4.94
C ALA A 63 -2.06 19.71 3.57
N ALA A 64 -3.37 19.50 3.38
CA ALA A 64 -3.93 19.08 2.09
C ALA A 64 -3.76 20.16 1.00
N GLY A 65 -3.79 21.44 1.38
CA GLY A 65 -3.61 22.58 0.48
C GLY A 65 -2.22 22.69 -0.16
N VAL A 66 -1.22 21.97 0.36
CA VAL A 66 0.12 21.83 -0.27
C VAL A 66 0.05 21.07 -1.60
N GLY A 67 -1.05 20.34 -1.84
CA GLY A 67 -1.28 19.56 -3.05
C GLY A 67 -0.84 18.11 -2.94
N THR A 68 -1.06 17.36 -4.02
CA THR A 68 -0.84 15.92 -4.08
C THR A 68 0.63 15.51 -4.18
N GLY A 69 1.54 16.45 -4.44
CA GLY A 69 2.98 16.18 -4.49
C GLY A 69 3.34 15.12 -5.56
N PRO A 70 4.30 14.23 -5.29
CA PRO A 70 4.75 13.23 -6.25
C PRO A 70 3.86 11.98 -6.33
N VAL A 71 2.67 11.97 -5.69
CA VAL A 71 1.84 10.77 -5.50
C VAL A 71 1.53 10.05 -6.81
N GLU A 72 1.10 10.75 -7.87
CA GLU A 72 0.77 10.11 -9.15
C GLU A 72 1.96 9.41 -9.79
N ARG A 73 3.15 10.00 -9.70
CA ARG A 73 4.39 9.38 -10.22
C ARG A 73 4.80 8.17 -9.40
N VAL A 74 4.66 8.24 -8.07
CA VAL A 74 4.92 7.09 -7.18
C VAL A 74 3.96 5.95 -7.50
N PHE A 75 2.68 6.25 -7.71
CA PHE A 75 1.69 5.23 -8.05
C PHE A 75 1.96 4.59 -9.41
N ALA A 76 2.44 5.34 -10.40
CA ALA A 76 2.87 4.77 -11.67
C ALA A 76 4.05 3.79 -11.50
N VAL A 77 5.02 4.11 -10.64
CA VAL A 77 6.11 3.17 -10.32
C VAL A 77 5.59 1.96 -9.54
N PHE A 78 4.65 2.15 -8.63
CA PHE A 78 4.00 1.03 -7.93
C PHE A 78 3.17 0.14 -8.84
N ASP A 79 2.51 0.67 -9.87
CA ASP A 79 1.86 -0.13 -10.90
C ASP A 79 2.88 -1.08 -11.56
N GLU A 80 4.03 -0.57 -12.00
CA GLU A 80 5.08 -1.40 -12.61
C GLU A 80 5.65 -2.44 -11.64
N ILE A 81 5.92 -2.04 -10.40
CA ILE A 81 6.45 -2.94 -9.35
C ILE A 81 5.44 -4.04 -9.04
N CYS A 82 4.18 -3.70 -8.83
CA CYS A 82 3.14 -4.65 -8.46
C CYS A 82 2.81 -5.61 -9.61
N ASP A 83 2.80 -5.11 -10.85
CA ASP A 83 2.62 -5.96 -12.04
C ASP A 83 3.77 -6.95 -12.23
N LEU A 84 5.00 -6.55 -11.92
CA LEU A 84 6.15 -7.46 -11.92
C LEU A 84 6.07 -8.45 -10.77
N TYR A 85 5.77 -7.98 -9.57
CA TYR A 85 5.65 -8.78 -8.36
C TYR A 85 4.65 -9.94 -8.51
N ALA A 86 3.45 -9.66 -9.03
CA ALA A 86 2.38 -10.64 -9.17
C ALA A 86 2.72 -11.84 -10.08
N ARG A 87 3.69 -11.68 -11.00
CA ARG A 87 4.14 -12.70 -11.95
C ARG A 87 5.52 -13.29 -11.65
N SER A 88 6.17 -12.84 -10.59
CA SER A 88 7.57 -13.14 -10.29
C SER A 88 7.75 -14.23 -9.24
N ASP A 89 8.84 -14.99 -9.32
CA ASP A 89 9.22 -15.99 -8.32
C ASP A 89 9.50 -15.36 -6.93
N PRO A 90 9.57 -16.17 -5.85
CA PRO A 90 9.80 -15.66 -4.50
C PRO A 90 11.09 -14.84 -4.32
N GLY A 91 12.17 -15.15 -5.05
CA GLY A 91 13.44 -14.43 -4.96
C GLY A 91 13.33 -13.03 -5.57
N THR A 92 12.72 -12.92 -6.75
CA THR A 92 12.41 -11.62 -7.36
C THR A 92 11.43 -10.81 -6.49
N CYS A 93 10.41 -11.45 -5.92
CA CYS A 93 9.48 -10.80 -4.99
C CYS A 93 10.21 -10.25 -3.75
N ALA A 94 11.17 -11.01 -3.19
CA ALA A 94 11.97 -10.54 -2.07
C ALA A 94 12.80 -9.29 -2.43
N ALA A 95 13.47 -9.30 -3.59
CA ALA A 95 14.21 -8.14 -4.07
C ALA A 95 13.32 -6.91 -4.28
N LEU A 96 12.12 -7.08 -4.84
CA LEU A 96 11.15 -5.98 -5.02
C LEU A 96 10.66 -5.42 -3.68
N ARG A 97 10.42 -6.26 -2.66
CA ARG A 97 10.09 -5.78 -1.32
C ARG A 97 11.23 -4.96 -0.73
N GLU A 98 12.46 -5.46 -0.86
CA GLU A 98 13.66 -4.81 -0.33
C GLU A 98 13.85 -3.42 -0.95
N ILE A 99 13.86 -3.30 -2.28
CA ILE A 99 14.05 -1.98 -2.91
C ILE A 99 12.95 -1.00 -2.49
N VAL A 100 11.69 -1.43 -2.42
CA VAL A 100 10.59 -0.54 -1.99
C VAL A 100 10.82 -0.10 -0.55
N HIS A 101 11.25 -1.02 0.32
CA HIS A 101 11.51 -0.74 1.73
C HIS A 101 12.72 0.14 1.98
N GLU A 102 13.67 0.26 1.05
CA GLU A 102 14.83 1.15 1.16
C GLU A 102 14.48 2.62 0.86
N HIS A 103 13.43 2.85 0.06
CA HIS A 103 13.04 4.18 -0.42
C HIS A 103 11.88 4.82 0.37
N LYS A 104 11.75 6.14 0.25
CA LYS A 104 10.69 6.95 0.88
C LYS A 104 9.30 6.61 0.35
N ALA A 105 9.22 6.15 -0.90
CA ALA A 105 7.97 5.73 -1.53
C ALA A 105 7.17 4.74 -0.68
N ARG A 106 7.83 3.89 0.14
CA ARG A 106 7.16 2.96 1.06
C ARG A 106 6.08 3.60 1.93
N GLY A 107 6.24 4.87 2.32
CA GLY A 107 5.25 5.60 3.12
C GLY A 107 3.93 5.85 2.40
N LEU A 108 3.90 5.69 1.07
CA LEU A 108 2.73 5.89 0.22
C LEU A 108 2.01 4.58 -0.16
N LEU A 109 2.50 3.41 0.28
CA LEU A 109 1.85 2.12 0.03
C LEU A 109 0.41 2.05 0.57
N PRO A 110 0.08 2.54 1.79
CA PRO A 110 -1.30 2.57 2.25
C PRO A 110 -2.21 3.40 1.35
N GLY A 111 -1.73 4.57 0.89
CA GLY A 111 -2.46 5.40 -0.06
C GLY A 111 -2.66 4.73 -1.42
N TYR A 112 -1.67 3.97 -1.89
CA TYR A 112 -1.77 3.20 -3.13
C TYR A 112 -2.78 2.04 -2.99
N LEU A 113 -2.81 1.35 -1.86
CA LEU A 113 -3.82 0.34 -1.54
C LEU A 113 -5.25 0.92 -1.60
N SER A 114 -5.47 2.05 -0.93
CA SER A 114 -6.76 2.75 -0.99
C SER A 114 -7.11 3.21 -2.41
N HIS A 115 -6.10 3.59 -3.21
CA HIS A 115 -6.30 3.92 -4.62
C HIS A 115 -6.75 2.71 -5.43
N CYS A 116 -6.12 1.54 -5.27
CA CYS A 116 -6.54 0.31 -5.94
C CYS A 116 -7.98 -0.08 -5.58
N ALA A 117 -8.35 -0.01 -4.29
CA ALA A 117 -9.72 -0.25 -3.84
C ALA A 117 -10.71 0.70 -4.52
N ARG A 118 -10.43 2.01 -4.53
CA ARG A 118 -11.28 3.01 -5.22
C ARG A 118 -11.39 2.75 -6.73
N VAL A 119 -10.32 2.34 -7.40
CA VAL A 119 -10.38 2.00 -8.83
C VAL A 119 -11.26 0.78 -9.07
N LEU A 120 -11.17 -0.24 -8.21
CA LEU A 120 -12.07 -1.40 -8.25
C LEU A 120 -13.52 -0.96 -8.04
N GLU A 121 -13.80 -0.13 -7.04
CA GLU A 121 -15.15 0.43 -6.83
C GLU A 121 -15.68 1.15 -8.07
N GLN A 122 -14.82 1.77 -8.87
CA GLN A 122 -15.18 2.46 -10.11
C GLN A 122 -15.29 1.55 -11.34
N GLY A 123 -15.19 0.22 -11.18
CA GLY A 123 -15.27 -0.75 -12.28
C GLY A 123 -13.91 -1.21 -12.81
N GLY A 124 -12.85 -1.07 -12.02
CA GLY A 124 -11.53 -1.58 -12.32
C GLY A 124 -11.50 -3.09 -12.57
N LYS A 125 -10.58 -3.53 -13.43
CA LYS A 125 -10.39 -4.95 -13.80
C LYS A 125 -9.57 -5.71 -12.75
N GLN A 126 -9.52 -7.04 -12.90
CA GLN A 126 -8.73 -7.97 -12.08
C GLN A 126 -7.29 -7.50 -11.80
N ALA A 127 -6.62 -6.84 -12.77
CA ALA A 127 -5.27 -6.32 -12.59
C ALA A 127 -5.15 -5.37 -11.37
N TRP A 128 -6.18 -4.57 -11.07
CA TRP A 128 -6.17 -3.68 -9.90
C TRP A 128 -6.30 -4.42 -8.57
N LEU A 129 -6.99 -5.56 -8.56
CA LEU A 129 -7.01 -6.46 -7.40
C LEU A 129 -5.63 -7.08 -7.20
N GLU A 130 -5.00 -7.60 -8.26
CA GLU A 130 -3.64 -8.17 -8.16
C GLU A 130 -2.62 -7.13 -7.71
N ARG A 131 -2.71 -5.88 -8.21
CA ARG A 131 -1.86 -4.76 -7.78
C ARG A 131 -2.06 -4.41 -6.32
N GLY A 132 -3.30 -4.27 -5.86
CA GLY A 132 -3.60 -4.01 -4.46
C GLY A 132 -3.07 -5.12 -3.55
N LEU A 133 -3.26 -6.39 -3.92
CA LEU A 133 -2.73 -7.51 -3.14
C LEU A 133 -1.19 -7.55 -3.13
N ALA A 134 -0.54 -7.24 -4.26
CA ALA A 134 0.90 -7.11 -4.33
C ALA A 134 1.41 -5.97 -3.43
N ALA A 135 0.74 -4.82 -3.42
CA ALA A 135 1.07 -3.70 -2.54
C ALA A 135 0.91 -4.06 -1.06
N ALA A 136 -0.15 -4.78 -0.67
CA ALA A 136 -0.35 -5.26 0.69
C ALA A 136 0.75 -6.25 1.11
N SER A 137 1.15 -7.13 0.19
CA SER A 137 2.25 -8.07 0.37
C SER A 137 3.59 -7.36 0.51
N ILE A 138 3.82 -6.31 -0.28
CA ILE A 138 5.03 -5.49 -0.22
C ILE A 138 5.09 -4.67 1.06
N ASP A 139 3.99 -4.05 1.51
CA ASP A 139 3.96 -3.29 2.76
C ASP A 139 4.36 -4.15 3.97
N ASP A 140 4.01 -5.44 3.93
CA ASP A 140 4.43 -6.45 4.91
C ASP A 140 4.04 -6.07 6.35
N GLN A 141 2.85 -5.49 6.52
CA GLN A 141 2.27 -5.09 7.80
C GLN A 141 3.20 -4.19 8.63
N ARG A 142 4.00 -3.32 7.99
CA ARG A 142 5.12 -2.64 8.69
C ARG A 142 4.72 -1.52 9.62
N HIS A 143 3.69 -0.75 9.28
CA HIS A 143 3.31 0.46 10.03
C HIS A 143 2.33 0.14 11.15
N ASP A 144 1.14 -0.33 10.78
CA ASP A 144 0.07 -0.68 11.71
C ASP A 144 -0.71 -1.85 11.13
N TYR A 145 -0.79 -2.95 11.88
CA TYR A 145 -1.50 -4.16 11.46
C TYR A 145 -2.99 -3.93 11.24
N ARG A 146 -3.63 -3.09 12.04
CA ARG A 146 -5.07 -2.83 11.95
C ARG A 146 -5.38 -2.03 10.69
N ASP A 147 -4.62 -0.98 10.41
CA ASP A 147 -4.80 -0.18 9.19
C ASP A 147 -4.51 -1.00 7.93
N TRP A 148 -3.49 -1.87 7.99
CA TRP A 148 -3.19 -2.83 6.92
C TRP A 148 -4.36 -3.79 6.69
N LEU A 149 -4.92 -4.37 7.76
CA LEU A 149 -6.04 -5.31 7.69
C LEU A 149 -7.33 -4.65 7.19
N MET A 150 -7.58 -3.40 7.60
CA MET A 150 -8.71 -2.60 7.12
C MET A 150 -8.58 -2.30 5.63
N SER A 151 -7.40 -1.87 5.18
CA SER A 151 -7.12 -1.60 3.76
C SER A 151 -7.32 -2.84 2.89
N LEU A 152 -6.91 -4.02 3.39
CA LEU A 152 -7.13 -5.29 2.71
C LEU A 152 -8.62 -5.65 2.63
N GLY A 153 -9.39 -5.37 3.67
CA GLY A 153 -10.84 -5.54 3.69
C GLY A 153 -11.58 -4.63 2.71
N ASP A 154 -11.16 -3.38 2.60
CA ASP A 154 -11.72 -2.45 1.61
C ASP A 154 -11.44 -2.97 0.20
N LEU A 155 -10.18 -3.33 -0.11
CA LEU A 155 -9.82 -3.92 -1.40
C LEU A 155 -10.65 -5.18 -1.72
N TYR A 156 -10.81 -6.08 -0.75
CA TYR A 156 -11.60 -7.29 -0.90
C TYR A 156 -13.04 -6.97 -1.28
N LEU A 157 -13.69 -6.07 -0.54
CA LEU A 157 -15.08 -5.72 -0.75
C LEU A 157 -15.28 -5.00 -2.08
N SER A 158 -14.42 -4.05 -2.41
CA SER A 158 -14.45 -3.33 -3.69
C SER A 158 -14.35 -4.30 -4.87
N ALA A 159 -13.50 -5.33 -4.77
CA ALA A 159 -13.37 -6.36 -5.78
C ALA A 159 -14.64 -7.24 -5.87
N PHE A 160 -15.11 -7.74 -4.73
CA PHE A 160 -16.23 -8.67 -4.65
C PHE A 160 -17.53 -8.04 -5.19
N LEU A 161 -17.83 -6.79 -4.79
CA LEU A 161 -19.01 -6.06 -5.25
C LEU A 161 -19.01 -5.77 -6.76
N ARG A 162 -17.86 -5.95 -7.42
CA ARG A 162 -17.73 -5.86 -8.89
C ARG A 162 -17.65 -7.21 -9.58
N GLY A 163 -17.99 -8.29 -8.89
CA GLY A 163 -18.02 -9.65 -9.44
C GLY A 163 -16.64 -10.26 -9.65
N LEU A 164 -15.59 -9.71 -9.01
CA LEU A 164 -14.28 -10.34 -8.98
C LEU A 164 -14.21 -11.37 -7.86
N HIS A 165 -13.18 -12.23 -7.92
CA HIS A 165 -12.97 -13.32 -6.97
C HIS A 165 -11.71 -13.07 -6.11
N PRO A 166 -11.81 -12.29 -5.02
CA PRO A 166 -10.66 -11.94 -4.18
C PRO A 166 -10.05 -13.14 -3.42
N GLY A 167 -10.85 -14.11 -2.96
CA GLY A 167 -10.36 -15.28 -2.22
C GLY A 167 -9.25 -16.07 -2.94
N PRO A 168 -9.47 -16.52 -4.19
CA PRO A 168 -8.41 -17.18 -4.97
C PRO A 168 -7.19 -16.29 -5.24
N ALA A 169 -7.39 -14.97 -5.41
CA ALA A 169 -6.28 -14.04 -5.64
C ALA A 169 -5.41 -13.86 -4.40
N LEU A 170 -6.03 -13.78 -3.21
CA LEU A 170 -5.33 -13.76 -1.92
C LEU A 170 -4.40 -14.95 -1.75
N LYS A 171 -4.90 -16.17 -2.02
CA LYS A 171 -4.11 -17.40 -1.91
C LYS A 171 -2.89 -17.39 -2.83
N ARG A 172 -3.05 -16.99 -4.10
CA ARG A 172 -1.93 -16.85 -5.04
C ARG A 172 -0.91 -15.79 -4.58
N MET A 173 -1.37 -14.68 -4.02
CA MET A 173 -0.47 -13.64 -3.53
C MET A 173 0.26 -14.08 -2.25
N ALA A 174 -0.41 -14.85 -1.38
CA ALA A 174 0.19 -15.41 -0.17
C ALA A 174 1.42 -16.27 -0.49
N GLU A 175 1.35 -17.11 -1.53
CA GLU A 175 2.49 -17.95 -1.98
C GLU A 175 3.76 -17.14 -2.29
N ARG A 176 3.62 -15.88 -2.73
CA ARG A 176 4.74 -14.97 -3.06
C ARG A 176 5.17 -14.08 -1.90
N SER A 177 4.35 -14.02 -0.86
CA SER A 177 4.50 -13.10 0.28
C SER A 177 5.58 -13.56 1.25
N ASN A 178 6.03 -12.62 2.08
CA ASN A 178 7.00 -12.85 3.13
C ASN A 178 6.44 -13.83 4.19
N ASP A 179 7.23 -14.84 4.56
CA ASP A 179 6.93 -15.81 5.62
C ASP A 179 7.63 -15.54 6.94
N LEU A 180 8.46 -14.50 6.97
CA LEU A 180 9.06 -14.03 8.21
C LEU A 180 8.07 -13.19 9.01
N LYS A 181 8.26 -13.17 10.34
CA LYS A 181 7.46 -12.34 11.23
C LYS A 181 7.64 -10.85 10.87
N PRO A 182 6.55 -10.11 10.58
CA PRO A 182 6.64 -8.70 10.22
C PRO A 182 6.93 -7.84 11.45
N ARG A 183 7.25 -6.56 11.21
CA ARG A 183 7.54 -5.61 12.31
C ARG A 183 6.28 -5.15 13.04
N GLY A 184 5.18 -4.90 12.32
CA GLY A 184 3.96 -4.33 12.89
C GLY A 184 2.83 -5.33 13.15
N GLY A 185 2.97 -6.59 12.72
CA GLY A 185 1.93 -7.61 12.77
C GLY A 185 2.25 -8.84 13.63
N PRO A 186 1.22 -9.57 14.10
CA PRO A 186 1.41 -10.76 14.91
C PRO A 186 1.82 -12.00 14.10
N THR A 187 1.47 -12.05 12.82
CA THR A 187 1.64 -13.22 11.93
C THR A 187 2.33 -12.84 10.61
N PRO A 188 3.11 -13.74 9.99
CA PRO A 188 3.68 -13.53 8.66
C PRO A 188 2.64 -13.07 7.63
N THR A 189 3.04 -12.21 6.70
CA THR A 189 2.14 -11.68 5.66
C THR A 189 1.61 -12.78 4.75
N ARG A 190 2.41 -13.81 4.46
CA ARG A 190 1.93 -15.03 3.80
C ARG A 190 0.72 -15.63 4.50
N GLU A 191 0.84 -15.93 5.79
CA GLU A 191 -0.25 -16.55 6.56
C GLU A 191 -1.45 -15.61 6.67
N ALA A 192 -1.21 -14.31 6.91
CA ALA A 192 -2.28 -13.32 7.04
C ALA A 192 -3.13 -13.19 5.76
N LEU A 193 -2.51 -13.24 4.58
CA LEU A 193 -3.22 -13.21 3.30
C LEU A 193 -3.93 -14.55 3.01
N GLU A 194 -3.26 -15.68 3.25
CA GLU A 194 -3.82 -17.01 3.03
C GLU A 194 -5.09 -17.24 3.85
N ARG A 195 -5.09 -16.75 5.10
CA ARG A 195 -6.15 -16.97 6.08
C ARG A 195 -7.05 -15.76 6.29
N PHE A 196 -7.00 -14.78 5.38
CA PHE A 196 -7.76 -13.54 5.53
C PHE A 196 -9.26 -13.78 5.73
N GLU A 197 -9.86 -14.69 4.94
CA GLU A 197 -11.28 -15.05 5.01
C GLU A 197 -11.66 -15.82 6.30
N GLU A 198 -10.68 -16.38 7.01
CA GLU A 198 -10.85 -17.05 8.31
C GLU A 198 -10.71 -16.09 9.50
N SER A 199 -10.27 -14.84 9.25
CA SER A 199 -9.99 -13.90 10.31
C SER A 199 -11.28 -13.45 11.02
N ALA A 200 -11.16 -13.15 12.33
CA ALA A 200 -12.25 -12.57 13.09
C ALA A 200 -12.76 -11.26 12.45
N TYR A 201 -11.84 -10.43 11.95
CA TYR A 201 -12.19 -9.20 11.22
C TYR A 201 -13.05 -9.47 9.99
N PHE A 202 -12.70 -10.48 9.18
CA PHE A 202 -13.51 -10.84 8.02
C PHE A 202 -14.92 -11.25 8.44
N ALA A 203 -15.05 -12.13 9.42
CA ALA A 203 -16.33 -12.60 9.92
C ALA A 203 -17.22 -11.48 10.47
N THR A 204 -16.63 -10.51 11.20
CA THR A 204 -17.40 -9.45 11.86
C THR A 204 -17.65 -8.21 10.99
N SER A 205 -16.76 -7.91 10.04
CA SER A 205 -16.74 -6.61 9.35
C SER A 205 -16.94 -6.72 7.84
N ILE A 206 -16.50 -7.82 7.22
CA ILE A 206 -16.55 -7.99 5.76
C ILE A 206 -17.73 -8.88 5.37
N LEU A 207 -17.83 -10.08 5.94
CA LEU A 207 -18.87 -11.06 5.64
C LEU A 207 -20.30 -10.49 5.71
N PRO A 208 -20.67 -9.63 6.68
CA PRO A 208 -22.01 -9.01 6.70
C PRO A 208 -22.31 -8.12 5.49
N ARG A 209 -21.29 -7.62 4.80
CA ARG A 209 -21.39 -6.72 3.63
C ARG A 209 -21.35 -7.47 2.29
N LEU A 210 -21.11 -8.78 2.30
CA LEU A 210 -21.09 -9.63 1.10
C LEU A 210 -22.46 -10.23 0.76
N ARG A 211 -23.47 -9.99 1.59
CA ARG A 211 -24.83 -10.53 1.47
C ARG A 211 -25.75 -9.61 0.70
#